data_AF-A0A7W1D1T6-F1
#
_entry.id   AF-A0A7W1D1T6-F1
#
_cell.length_a   1.000
_cell.length_b   1.000
_cell.length_c   1.000
_cell.angle_alpha   90.00
_cell.angle_beta   90.00
_cell.angle_gamma   90.00
#
_symmetry.space_group_name_H-M   'P 1'
#
loop_
_entity.id
_entity.type
_entity.pdbx_description
1 polymer ?
#
loop_
_entity_poly.entity_id
_entity_poly.type
_entity_poly.pdbx_seq_one_letter_code
_entity_poly.pdbx_strand_id
1 'polypeptide(L)'
;MVRKQLYISDEHERALKARARELGVSEAELVRRMLDDLLLDGGRGLAGAGAAEALGGFLEEADRLAESHRFLRGYLFYRDELYEDRT
;
A
#
# COMPACT_ATOMS: atom_id res chain seq x y z
N MET A 1 16.26 0.04 -24.15
CA MET A 1 16.26 -1.16 -23.29
C MET A 1 17.67 -1.71 -23.17
N VAL A 2 18.06 -2.20 -21.99
CA VAL A 2 19.37 -2.85 -21.75
C VAL A 2 19.14 -4.35 -21.52
N ARG A 3 19.85 -5.23 -22.25
CA ARG A 3 19.74 -6.68 -22.07
C ARG A 3 20.63 -7.13 -20.91
N LYS A 4 20.05 -7.86 -19.96
CA LYS A 4 20.77 -8.55 -18.87
C LYS A 4 20.48 -10.05 -18.96
N GLN A 5 21.44 -10.87 -18.57
CA GLN A 5 21.29 -12.32 -18.42
C GLN A 5 21.43 -12.65 -16.94
N LEU A 6 20.53 -13.48 -16.42
CA LEU A 6 20.47 -13.89 -15.02
C LEU A 6 20.52 -15.42 -14.96
N TYR A 7 21.25 -15.96 -13.98
CA TYR A 7 21.17 -17.36 -13.64
C TYR A 7 20.04 -17.56 -12.62
N ILE A 8 19.12 -18.47 -12.93
CA ILE A 8 18.00 -18.86 -12.07
C ILE A 8 17.95 -20.39 -11.97
N SER A 9 17.30 -20.91 -10.93
CA SER A 9 17.10 -22.35 -10.77
C SER A 9 15.96 -22.85 -11.67
N ASP A 10 15.93 -24.16 -11.92
CA ASP A 10 14.82 -24.82 -12.64
C ASP A 10 13.47 -24.65 -11.93
N GLU A 11 13.48 -24.47 -10.61
CA GLU A 11 12.28 -24.16 -9.84
C GLU A 11 11.77 -22.75 -10.13
N HIS A 12 12.67 -21.76 -10.16
CA HIS A 12 12.32 -20.39 -10.52
C HIS A 12 11.77 -20.30 -11.95
N GLU A 13 12.37 -21.02 -12.90
CA GLU A 13 11.90 -21.08 -14.29
C GLU A 13 10.47 -21.63 -14.37
N ARG A 14 10.18 -22.74 -13.67
CA ARG A 14 8.83 -23.32 -13.63
C ARG A 14 7.82 -22.36 -13.02
N ALA A 15 8.19 -21.72 -11.91
CA ALA A 15 7.33 -20.74 -11.24
C ALA A 15 7.05 -19.53 -12.15
N LEU A 16 8.08 -19.02 -12.84
CA LEU A 16 7.97 -17.88 -13.75
C LEU A 16 7.02 -18.19 -14.91
N LYS A 17 7.17 -19.37 -15.53
CA LYS A 17 6.26 -19.84 -16.60
C LYS A 17 4.82 -19.97 -16.15
N ALA A 18 4.60 -20.59 -14.99
CA ALA A 18 3.25 -20.78 -14.46
C ALA A 18 2.58 -19.41 -14.22
N ARG A 19 3.27 -18.49 -13.55
CA ARG A 19 2.73 -17.15 -13.25
C ARG A 19 2.52 -16.29 -14.51
N ALA A 20 3.46 -16.33 -15.45
CA ALA A 20 3.32 -15.60 -16.71
C ALA A 20 2.09 -16.07 -17.50
N ARG A 21 1.86 -17.39 -17.54
CA ARG A 21 0.67 -17.99 -18.16
C ARG A 21 -0.62 -17.61 -17.44
N GLU A 22 -0.65 -17.68 -16.11
CA GLU A 22 -1.81 -17.28 -15.31
C GLU A 22 -2.22 -15.83 -15.57
N LEU A 23 -1.24 -14.94 -15.72
CA LEU A 23 -1.47 -13.51 -15.93
C LEU A 23 -1.62 -13.12 -17.41
N GLY A 24 -1.44 -14.06 -18.34
CA GLY A 24 -1.53 -13.80 -19.79
C GLY A 24 -0.45 -12.86 -20.33
N VAL A 25 0.73 -12.84 -19.70
CA VAL A 25 1.86 -11.98 -20.10
C VAL A 25 3.10 -12.82 -20.43
N SER A 26 4.12 -12.19 -21.04
CA SER A 26 5.41 -12.85 -21.24
C SER A 26 6.22 -12.90 -19.94
N GLU A 27 7.10 -13.89 -19.81
CA GLU A 27 8.01 -14.02 -18.67
C GLU A 27 8.88 -12.76 -18.48
N ALA A 28 9.38 -12.18 -19.58
CA ALA A 28 10.17 -10.96 -19.53
C ALA A 28 9.35 -9.75 -19.04
N GLU A 29 8.06 -9.70 -19.36
CA GLU A 29 7.14 -8.66 -18.86
C GLU A 29 6.86 -8.85 -17.37
N LEU A 30 6.63 -10.09 -16.94
CA LEU A 30 6.48 -10.39 -15.52
C LEU A 30 7.71 -9.98 -14.72
N VAL A 31 8.92 -10.30 -15.19
CA VAL A 31 10.17 -9.90 -14.53
C VAL A 31 10.31 -8.38 -14.49
N ARG A 32 9.96 -7.65 -15.55
CA ARG A 32 9.98 -6.19 -15.54
C ARG A 32 9.04 -5.63 -14.48
N ARG A 33 7.78 -6.07 -14.44
CA ARG A 33 6.80 -5.63 -13.44
C ARG A 33 7.29 -5.89 -12.01
N MET A 34 7.85 -7.07 -11.76
CA MET A 34 8.42 -7.39 -10.44
C MET A 34 9.61 -6.49 -10.09
N LEU A 35 10.47 -6.15 -11.06
CA LEU A 35 11.58 -5.22 -10.86
C LEU A 35 11.09 -3.78 -10.65
N ASP A 36 10.05 -3.37 -11.38
CA ASP A 36 9.43 -2.06 -11.22
C ASP A 36 8.80 -1.94 -9.82
N ASP A 37 8.00 -2.93 -9.40
CA ASP A 37 7.40 -3.03 -8.07
C ASP A 37 8.45 -2.98 -6.95
N LEU A 38 9.60 -3.65 -7.16
CA LEU A 38 10.66 -3.76 -6.16
C LEU A 38 11.57 -2.52 -6.10
N LEU A 39 11.94 -1.96 -7.26
CA LEU A 39 13.02 -0.98 -7.38
C LEU A 39 12.53 0.44 -7.66
N LEU A 40 11.37 0.60 -8.30
CA LEU A 40 10.87 1.91 -8.76
C LEU A 40 9.65 2.37 -7.95
N ASP A 41 8.76 1.43 -7.60
CA ASP A 41 7.52 1.74 -6.90
C ASP A 41 7.69 1.90 -5.39
N GLY A 42 8.92 1.77 -4.85
CA GLY A 42 9.40 2.35 -3.59
C GLY A 42 8.53 2.22 -2.32
N GLY A 43 7.46 1.42 -2.30
CA GLY A 43 6.35 1.74 -1.40
C GLY A 43 5.30 0.65 -1.17
N ARG A 44 5.52 -0.60 -1.61
CA ARG A 44 4.76 -1.75 -1.08
C ARG A 44 5.62 -2.85 -0.48
N GLY A 45 6.95 -2.79 -0.65
CA GLY A 45 7.87 -3.85 -0.27
C GLY A 45 8.45 -3.81 1.15
N LEU A 46 8.50 -2.66 1.83
CA LEU A 46 9.09 -2.55 3.18
C LEU A 46 8.40 -1.54 4.11
N ALA A 47 7.47 -0.72 3.60
CA ALA A 47 6.60 0.11 4.45
C ALA A 47 5.54 -0.72 5.22
N GLY A 48 5.34 -1.99 4.83
CA GLY A 48 4.19 -2.80 5.25
C GLY A 48 4.23 -3.38 6.67
N ALA A 49 5.39 -3.46 7.32
CA ALA A 49 5.43 -3.94 8.71
C ALA A 49 4.95 -2.85 9.68
N GLY A 50 5.62 -1.70 9.65
CA GLY A 50 5.31 -0.59 10.57
C GLY A 50 4.11 0.26 10.18
N ALA A 51 3.77 0.38 8.88
CA ALA A 51 2.63 1.22 8.49
C ALA A 51 1.28 0.61 8.88
N ALA A 52 1.16 -0.73 8.86
CA ALA A 52 -0.04 -1.41 9.32
C ALA A 52 -0.21 -1.26 10.84
N GLU A 53 0.87 -1.41 11.60
CA GLU A 53 0.88 -1.21 13.06
C GLU A 53 0.63 0.26 13.44
N ALA A 54 1.26 1.21 12.74
CA ALA A 54 1.05 2.64 12.96
C ALA A 54 -0.38 3.07 12.62
N LEU A 55 -0.96 2.52 11.54
CA LEU A 55 -2.36 2.74 11.20
C LEU A 55 -3.29 2.14 12.27
N GLY A 56 -2.98 0.93 12.74
CA GLY A 56 -3.73 0.27 13.82
C GLY A 56 -3.76 1.12 15.10
N GLY A 57 -2.59 1.55 15.58
CA GLY A 57 -2.49 2.40 16.76
C GLY A 57 -3.18 3.76 16.60
N PHE A 58 -3.14 4.35 15.39
CA PHE A 58 -3.87 5.58 15.10
C PHE A 58 -5.39 5.38 15.18
N LEU A 59 -5.92 4.28 14.64
CA LEU A 59 -7.36 3.98 14.67
C LEU A 59 -7.84 3.67 16.10
N GLU A 60 -7.06 2.92 16.88
CA GLU A 60 -7.38 2.66 18.30
C GLU A 60 -7.44 3.95 19.13
N GLU A 61 -6.53 4.90 18.88
CA GLU A 61 -6.56 6.20 19.54
C GLU A 61 -7.78 7.02 19.11
N ALA A 62 -8.12 6.99 17.81
CA ALA A 62 -9.29 7.68 17.28
C ALA A 62 -10.60 7.12 17.88
N ASP A 63 -10.71 5.81 18.04
CA ASP A 63 -11.87 5.17 18.68
C ASP A 63 -11.98 5.56 20.15
N ARG A 64 -10.87 5.55 20.90
CA ARG A 64 -10.84 6.02 22.30
C ARG A 64 -11.28 7.49 22.40
N LEU A 65 -10.84 8.33 21.47
CA LEU A 65 -11.23 9.73 21.42
C LEU A 65 -12.73 9.86 21.12
N ALA A 66 -13.26 9.09 20.17
CA ALA A 66 -14.69 9.10 19.82
C ALA A 66 -15.58 8.62 20.97
N GLU A 67 -15.11 7.65 21.77
CA GLU A 67 -15.82 7.17 22.96
C GLU A 67 -15.85 8.22 24.09
N SER A 68 -14.73 8.91 24.31
CA SER A 68 -14.60 9.94 25.34
C SER A 68 -15.25 11.27 24.95
N HIS A 69 -15.24 11.61 23.66
CA HIS A 69 -15.78 12.85 23.11
C HIS A 69 -16.89 12.52 22.11
N ARG A 70 -18.00 12.00 22.64
CA ARG A 70 -19.21 11.82 21.85
C ARG A 70 -19.78 13.19 21.47
N PHE A 71 -19.73 13.50 20.19
CA PHE A 71 -20.50 14.61 19.65
C PHE A 71 -21.99 14.41 19.96
N LEU A 72 -22.69 15.52 20.20
CA LEU A 72 -24.13 15.49 20.44
C LEU A 72 -24.83 14.80 19.26
N ARG A 73 -25.90 14.04 19.57
CA ARG A 73 -26.66 13.31 18.55
C ARG A 73 -27.17 14.30 17.49
N GLY A 74 -26.75 14.11 16.24
CA GLY A 74 -27.10 15.02 15.13
C GLY A 74 -26.11 16.17 14.90
N TYR A 75 -24.93 16.13 15.52
CA TYR A 75 -23.85 17.05 15.21
C TYR A 75 -23.49 17.00 13.72
N LEU A 76 -23.57 18.15 13.06
CA LEU A 76 -23.16 18.36 11.68
C LEU A 76 -21.97 19.32 11.71
N PHE A 77 -20.87 18.89 11.11
CA PHE A 77 -19.67 19.72 10.99
C PHE A 77 -19.84 20.64 9.78
N TYR A 78 -19.92 21.95 10.02
CA TYR A 78 -19.89 22.94 8.95
C TYR A 78 -18.50 23.56 8.87
N ARG A 79 -17.92 23.54 7.67
CA ARG A 79 -16.58 24.08 7.41
C ARG A 79 -16.44 25.55 7.85
N ASP A 80 -17.52 26.32 7.75
CA ASP A 80 -17.48 27.76 8.03
C ASP A 80 -17.28 28.04 9.53
N GLU A 81 -17.72 27.14 10.43
CA GLU A 81 -17.49 27.20 11.89
C GLU A 81 -16.00 27.10 12.27
N LEU A 82 -15.16 26.51 11.40
CA LEU A 82 -13.72 26.32 11.66
C LEU A 82 -12.93 27.65 11.66
N TYR A 83 -13.50 28.70 11.06
CA TYR A 83 -12.81 29.98 10.84
C TYR A 83 -13.44 31.15 11.61
N GLU A 84 -14.50 30.93 12.40
CA GLU A 84 -15.22 31.99 13.10
C GLU A 84 -14.38 32.64 14.24
N ASP A 85 -13.47 31.91 14.87
CA ASP A 85 -12.62 32.41 15.98
C ASP A 85 -11.32 33.11 15.53
N ARG A 86 -11.26 33.62 14.29
CA ARG A 86 -10.06 34.32 13.75
C ARG A 86 -10.27 35.83 13.49
N THR A 87 -11.26 36.44 14.13
CA THR A 87 -11.46 37.91 14.18
C THR A 87 -11.11 38.48 15.53
#